data_AF-A0A6I2GQ28-F1
#
_entry.id   AF-A0A6I2GQ28-F1
#
_cell.length_a   1.000
_cell.length_b   1.000
_cell.length_c   1.000
_cell.angle_alpha   90.00
_cell.angle_beta   90.00
_cell.angle_gamma   90.00
#
_symmetry.space_group_name_H-M   'P 1'
#
loop_
_entity.id
_entity.type
_entity.pdbx_description
1 polymer ?
#
loop_
_entity_poly.entity_id
_entity_poly.type
_entity_poly.pdbx_seq_one_letter_code
_entity_poly.pdbx_strand_id
1 'polypeptide(L)'
;MGPVTSQPSPSDVADRAALDAFFRSFGFESEADLAQLAAGVACAAGTAPLAQAQRQVEAWLAEALDLAAGSDAVLARGRAAFVLSGLPAHGAAVLLAPAAALSCTQLRALRAALPLPTPAEAPGAMPEQQLVLNPLVALLRRCWRASEPDLSVIR
;
A
#
# COMPACT_ATOMS: atom_id res chain seq x y z
N MET A 1 21.54 28.84 -33.45
CA MET A 1 21.39 28.78 -31.98
C MET A 1 21.31 27.31 -31.60
N GLY A 2 22.31 26.79 -30.89
CA GLY A 2 22.27 25.41 -30.40
C GLY A 2 21.31 25.29 -29.20
N PRO A 3 20.70 24.13 -28.96
CA PRO A 3 19.88 23.93 -27.78
C PRO A 3 20.77 24.07 -26.54
N VAL A 4 20.47 25.03 -25.68
CA VAL A 4 21.04 25.10 -24.34
C VAL A 4 20.40 23.96 -23.56
N THR A 5 21.06 22.81 -23.49
CA THR A 5 20.72 21.76 -22.53
C THR A 5 21.13 22.28 -21.16
N SER A 6 20.23 23.03 -20.52
CA SER A 6 20.36 23.40 -19.12
C SER A 6 20.47 22.11 -18.31
N GLN A 7 21.60 21.93 -17.63
CA GLN A 7 21.75 20.81 -16.71
C GLN A 7 20.73 20.95 -15.58
N PRO A 8 20.13 19.85 -15.11
CA PRO A 8 19.21 19.88 -13.99
C PRO A 8 19.92 20.41 -12.74
N SER A 9 19.24 21.26 -11.99
CA SER A 9 19.77 21.81 -10.74
C SER A 9 19.84 20.72 -9.67
N PRO A 10 20.71 20.82 -8.65
CA PRO A 10 20.78 19.84 -7.58
C PRO A 10 19.46 19.70 -6.80
N SER A 11 18.66 20.77 -6.72
CA SER A 11 17.30 20.74 -6.17
C SER A 11 16.37 19.85 -6.99
N ASP A 12 16.44 19.94 -8.32
CA ASP A 12 15.59 19.18 -9.23
C ASP A 12 15.88 17.67 -9.11
N VAL A 13 17.16 17.31 -8.92
CA VAL A 13 17.58 15.93 -8.70
C VAL A 13 17.07 15.40 -7.35
N ALA A 14 17.18 16.20 -6.28
CA ALA A 14 16.69 15.82 -4.96
C ALA A 14 15.16 15.65 -4.93
N ASP A 15 14.44 16.57 -5.56
CA ASP A 15 12.98 16.53 -5.69
C ASP A 15 12.53 15.31 -6.50
N ARG A 16 13.21 15.01 -7.61
CA ARG A 16 12.96 13.81 -8.41
C ARG A 16 13.15 12.55 -7.59
N ALA A 17 14.26 12.45 -6.84
CA ALA A 17 14.56 11.29 -6.00
C ALA A 17 13.52 11.12 -4.87
N ALA A 18 13.04 12.22 -4.29
CA ALA A 18 11.99 12.19 -3.27
C ALA A 18 10.64 11.71 -3.83
N LEU A 19 10.27 12.16 -5.03
CA LEU A 19 9.09 11.67 -5.74
C LEU A 19 9.20 10.17 -6.06
N ASP A 20 10.36 9.72 -6.56
CA ASP A 20 10.59 8.31 -6.85
C ASP A 20 10.48 7.44 -5.59
N ALA A 21 11.09 7.86 -4.48
CA ALA A 21 10.97 7.16 -3.21
C ALA A 21 9.51 7.10 -2.72
N PHE A 22 8.76 8.19 -2.90
CA PHE A 22 7.35 8.24 -2.56
C PHE A 22 6.52 7.25 -3.38
N PHE A 23 6.63 7.27 -4.72
CA PHE A 23 5.86 6.37 -5.57
C PHE A 23 6.30 4.91 -5.46
N ARG A 24 7.60 4.63 -5.21
CA ARG A 24 8.05 3.27 -4.87
C ARG A 24 7.38 2.73 -3.61
N SER A 25 7.04 3.59 -2.65
CA SER A 25 6.28 3.16 -1.46
C SER A 25 4.85 2.69 -1.77
N PHE A 26 4.33 3.00 -2.95
CA PHE A 26 3.07 2.47 -3.48
C PHE A 26 3.26 1.19 -4.31
N GLY A 27 4.49 0.68 -4.46
CA GLY A 27 4.77 -0.55 -5.22
C GLY A 27 5.07 -0.33 -6.71
N PHE A 28 5.31 0.90 -7.16
CA PHE A 28 5.78 1.16 -8.53
C PHE A 28 7.30 0.92 -8.62
N GLU A 29 7.71 -0.02 -9.47
CA GLU A 29 9.13 -0.38 -9.65
C GLU A 29 9.71 0.10 -10.98
N SER A 30 8.87 0.21 -12.01
CA SER A 30 9.28 0.60 -13.36
C SER A 30 9.70 2.08 -13.42
N GLU A 31 10.88 2.35 -13.99
CA GLU A 31 11.34 3.73 -14.21
C GLU A 31 10.40 4.51 -15.14
N ALA A 32 9.77 3.84 -16.10
CA ALA A 32 8.80 4.48 -16.99
C ALA A 32 7.56 4.95 -16.23
N ASP A 33 7.05 4.13 -15.31
CA ASP A 33 5.91 4.49 -14.46
C ASP A 33 6.29 5.63 -13.51
N LEU A 34 7.46 5.55 -12.88
CA LEU A 34 7.95 6.59 -11.97
C LEU A 34 8.15 7.94 -12.69
N ALA A 35 8.67 7.92 -13.91
CA ALA A 35 8.82 9.12 -14.74
C ALA A 35 7.46 9.71 -15.13
N GLN A 36 6.49 8.86 -15.50
CA GLN A 36 5.14 9.29 -15.86
C GLN A 36 4.40 9.89 -14.65
N LEU A 37 4.52 9.28 -13.47
CA LEU A 37 3.92 9.77 -12.23
C LEU A 37 4.50 11.12 -11.83
N ALA A 38 5.82 11.28 -11.89
CA ALA A 38 6.45 12.57 -11.57
C ALA A 38 6.10 13.67 -12.56
N ALA A 39 6.00 13.34 -13.86
CA ALA A 39 5.52 14.29 -14.87
C ALA A 39 4.05 14.68 -14.66
N GLY A 40 3.24 13.79 -14.07
CA GLY A 40 1.84 14.04 -13.75
C GLY A 40 1.60 14.94 -12.53
N VAL A 41 2.63 15.25 -11.73
CA VAL A 41 2.50 16.12 -10.56
C VAL A 41 2.47 17.59 -10.99
N ALA A 42 1.27 18.16 -11.09
CA ALA A 42 1.09 19.58 -11.41
C ALA A 42 1.41 20.44 -10.17
N CYS A 43 2.60 21.06 -10.15
CA CYS A 43 3.05 21.92 -9.06
C CYS A 43 2.69 23.39 -9.32
N ALA A 44 2.11 24.06 -8.32
CA ALA A 44 1.98 25.50 -8.34
C ALA A 44 3.34 26.16 -8.01
N ALA A 45 3.52 27.41 -8.42
CA ALA A 45 4.73 28.16 -8.09
C ALA A 45 4.95 28.20 -6.56
N GLY A 46 6.14 27.80 -6.12
CA GLY A 46 6.52 27.83 -4.70
C GLY A 46 6.06 26.63 -3.85
N THR A 47 5.36 25.64 -4.43
CA THR A 47 5.04 24.40 -3.71
C THR A 47 6.08 23.32 -3.98
N ALA A 48 6.60 22.70 -2.92
CA ALA A 48 7.49 21.55 -3.04
C ALA A 48 6.76 20.39 -3.77
N PRO A 49 7.39 19.77 -4.79
CA PRO A 49 6.73 18.79 -5.64
C PRO A 49 6.27 17.55 -4.87
N LEU A 50 7.04 17.11 -3.87
CA LEU A 50 6.64 16.00 -3.00
C LEU A 50 5.34 16.31 -2.24
N ALA A 51 5.24 17.50 -1.64
CA ALA A 51 4.06 17.89 -0.89
C ALA A 51 2.82 18.04 -1.79
N GLN A 52 3.01 18.37 -3.06
CA GLN A 52 1.95 18.37 -4.06
C GLN A 52 1.51 16.95 -4.43
N ALA A 53 2.47 16.06 -4.70
CA ALA A 53 2.19 14.65 -5.00
C ALA A 53 1.43 13.96 -3.86
N GLN A 54 1.84 14.20 -2.61
CA GLN A 54 1.16 13.68 -1.42
C GLN A 54 -0.30 14.14 -1.35
N ARG A 55 -0.57 15.44 -1.55
CA ARG A 55 -1.94 15.99 -1.54
C ARG A 55 -2.80 15.43 -2.68
N GLN A 56 -2.24 15.30 -3.88
CA GLN A 56 -2.95 14.73 -5.03
C GLN A 56 -3.33 13.27 -4.79
N VAL A 57 -2.39 12.46 -4.30
CA VAL A 57 -2.62 11.05 -3.99
C VAL A 57 -3.57 10.89 -2.81
N GLU A 58 -3.47 11.73 -1.78
CA GLU A 58 -4.40 11.72 -0.65
C GLU A 58 -5.84 12.02 -1.10
N ALA A 59 -6.03 13.05 -1.94
CA ALA A 59 -7.35 13.37 -2.50
C ALA A 59 -7.91 12.21 -3.35
N TRP A 60 -7.06 11.60 -4.19
CA TRP A 60 -7.42 10.44 -4.99
C TRP A 60 -7.85 9.24 -4.11
N LEU A 61 -7.10 8.97 -3.03
CA LEU A 61 -7.41 7.91 -2.08
C LEU A 61 -8.70 8.19 -1.31
N ALA A 62 -8.91 9.43 -0.88
CA ALA A 62 -10.12 9.84 -0.19
C ALA A 62 -11.36 9.62 -1.07
N GLU A 63 -11.29 9.98 -2.36
CA GLU A 63 -12.37 9.72 -3.34
C GLU A 63 -12.59 8.22 -3.56
N ALA A 64 -11.52 7.44 -3.81
CA ALA A 64 -11.63 6.01 -4.08
C ALA A 64 -12.21 5.21 -2.90
N LEU A 65 -11.82 5.59 -1.68
CA LEU A 65 -12.18 4.91 -0.44
C LEU A 65 -13.46 5.49 0.22
N ASP A 66 -14.02 6.57 -0.32
CA ASP A 66 -15.16 7.29 0.27
C ASP A 66 -14.86 7.77 1.71
N LEU A 67 -13.65 8.31 1.91
CA LEU A 67 -13.16 8.83 3.18
C LEU A 67 -13.16 10.36 3.18
N ALA A 68 -13.33 10.98 4.35
CA ALA A 68 -13.16 12.42 4.50
C ALA A 68 -11.68 12.81 4.26
N ALA A 69 -11.47 13.76 3.36
CA ALA A 69 -10.14 14.31 3.06
C ALA A 69 -9.53 14.99 4.30
N GLY A 70 -8.20 14.88 4.47
CA GLY A 70 -7.47 15.56 5.54
C GLY A 70 -7.45 14.85 6.88
N SER A 71 -7.83 13.57 6.95
CA SER A 71 -7.49 12.76 8.12
C SER A 71 -6.04 12.28 8.00
N ASP A 72 -5.22 12.50 9.04
CA ASP A 72 -3.79 12.12 9.06
C ASP A 72 -3.54 10.63 8.72
N ALA A 73 -4.58 9.80 8.79
CA ALA A 73 -4.52 8.38 8.49
C ALA A 73 -4.88 8.01 7.04
N VAL A 74 -5.44 8.90 6.21
CA VAL A 74 -5.87 8.56 4.83
C VAL A 74 -4.70 8.09 4.00
N LEU A 75 -3.61 8.86 3.98
CA LEU A 75 -2.45 8.54 3.14
C LEU A 75 -1.77 7.24 3.59
N ALA A 76 -1.58 7.04 4.91
CA ALA A 76 -0.93 5.85 5.44
C ALA A 76 -1.77 4.57 5.20
N ARG A 77 -3.07 4.62 5.53
CA ARG A 77 -3.98 3.47 5.35
C ARG A 77 -4.29 3.21 3.89
N GLY A 78 -4.53 4.26 3.12
CA GLY A 78 -4.82 4.18 1.70
C GLY A 78 -3.64 3.64 0.90
N ARG A 79 -2.39 4.01 1.26
CA ARG A 79 -1.20 3.40 0.66
C ARG A 79 -1.12 1.89 0.93
N ALA A 80 -1.33 1.47 2.18
CA ALA A 80 -1.33 0.04 2.52
C ALA A 80 -2.42 -0.71 1.74
N ALA A 81 -3.63 -0.16 1.68
CA ALA A 81 -4.73 -0.71 0.89
C ALA A 81 -4.39 -0.79 -0.60
N PHE A 82 -3.77 0.26 -1.15
CA PHE A 82 -3.36 0.32 -2.55
C PHE A 82 -2.38 -0.80 -2.90
N VAL A 83 -1.33 -0.97 -2.09
CA VAL A 83 -0.34 -2.05 -2.29
C VAL A 83 -1.00 -3.43 -2.19
N LEU A 84 -1.84 -3.65 -1.17
CA LEU A 84 -2.52 -4.92 -0.94
C LEU A 84 -3.58 -5.26 -2.00
N SER A 85 -4.16 -4.24 -2.64
CA SER A 85 -5.18 -4.41 -3.69
C SER A 85 -4.62 -4.90 -5.03
N GLY A 86 -3.30 -4.89 -5.23
CA GLY A 86 -2.67 -5.24 -6.50
C GLY A 86 -2.82 -4.19 -7.61
N LEU A 87 -3.35 -3.00 -7.29
CA LEU A 87 -3.41 -1.86 -8.21
C LEU A 87 -2.05 -1.43 -8.81
N PRO A 88 -0.89 -1.52 -8.11
CA PRO A 88 0.39 -1.11 -8.70
C PRO A 88 0.74 -1.87 -9.98
N ALA A 89 0.28 -3.11 -10.13
CA ALA A 89 0.50 -3.93 -11.32
C ALA A 89 -0.16 -3.38 -12.60
N HIS A 90 -1.07 -2.41 -12.47
CA HIS A 90 -1.74 -1.77 -13.60
C HIS A 90 -1.00 -0.51 -14.08
N GLY A 91 0.16 -0.19 -13.49
CA GLY A 91 1.04 0.89 -13.90
C GLY A 91 0.59 2.29 -13.48
N ALA A 92 1.38 3.30 -13.86
CA ALA A 92 1.19 4.70 -13.47
C ALA A 92 -0.18 5.28 -13.83
N ALA A 93 -0.82 4.75 -14.88
CA ALA A 93 -2.12 5.22 -15.37
C ALA A 93 -3.21 5.18 -14.29
N VAL A 94 -3.12 4.27 -13.32
CA VAL A 94 -4.11 4.15 -12.23
C VAL A 94 -4.19 5.39 -11.36
N LEU A 95 -3.04 5.97 -10.98
CA LEU A 95 -3.01 7.17 -10.12
C LEU A 95 -3.19 8.47 -10.92
N LEU A 96 -2.93 8.43 -12.23
CA LEU A 96 -3.11 9.58 -13.11
C LEU A 96 -4.56 9.74 -13.59
N ALA A 97 -5.31 8.64 -13.63
CA ALA A 97 -6.74 8.66 -13.90
C ALA A 97 -7.53 9.10 -12.64
N PRO A 98 -8.68 9.75 -12.81
CA PRO A 98 -9.57 10.04 -11.68
C PRO A 98 -10.04 8.73 -11.02
N ALA A 99 -10.27 8.75 -9.70
CA ALA A 99 -10.67 7.53 -8.97
C ALA A 99 -11.98 6.93 -9.51
N ALA A 100 -12.90 7.77 -10.00
CA ALA A 100 -14.12 7.35 -10.67
C ALA A 100 -13.90 6.52 -11.96
N ALA A 101 -12.71 6.55 -12.57
CA ALA A 101 -12.38 5.74 -13.74
C ALA A 101 -12.00 4.29 -13.38
N LEU A 102 -11.82 3.97 -12.10
CA LEU A 102 -11.55 2.60 -11.67
C LEU A 102 -12.77 1.69 -11.91
N SER A 103 -12.49 0.47 -12.33
CA SER A 103 -13.55 -0.54 -12.42
C SER A 103 -14.13 -0.86 -11.04
N CYS A 104 -15.40 -1.28 -11.01
CA CYS A 104 -16.08 -1.69 -9.77
C CYS A 104 -15.33 -2.82 -9.03
N THR A 105 -14.63 -3.70 -9.76
CA THR A 105 -13.81 -4.77 -9.17
C THR A 105 -12.57 -4.20 -8.48
N GLN A 106 -11.88 -3.24 -9.12
CA GLN A 106 -10.71 -2.57 -8.54
C GLN A 106 -11.08 -1.75 -7.29
N LEU A 107 -12.17 -1.00 -7.34
CA LEU A 107 -12.66 -0.26 -6.17
C LEU A 107 -13.03 -1.20 -5.01
N ARG A 108 -13.67 -2.34 -5.30
CA ARG A 108 -13.97 -3.35 -4.27
C ARG A 108 -12.72 -3.97 -3.68
N ALA A 109 -11.73 -4.32 -4.50
CA ALA A 109 -10.45 -4.86 -4.03
C ALA A 109 -9.73 -3.84 -3.13
N LEU A 110 -9.69 -2.58 -3.55
CA LEU A 110 -9.09 -1.49 -2.79
C LEU A 110 -9.78 -1.27 -1.43
N ARG A 111 -11.11 -1.22 -1.41
CA ARG A 111 -11.90 -1.05 -0.18
C ARG A 111 -11.81 -2.27 0.73
N ALA A 112 -11.75 -3.48 0.18
CA ALA A 112 -11.57 -4.71 0.95
C ALA A 112 -10.17 -4.81 1.56
N ALA A 113 -9.17 -4.21 0.93
CA ALA A 113 -7.80 -4.15 1.42
C ALA A 113 -7.57 -3.02 2.45
N LEU A 114 -8.58 -2.20 2.76
CA LEU A 114 -8.45 -1.12 3.73
C LEU A 114 -8.18 -1.71 5.12
N PRO A 115 -7.04 -1.40 5.76
CA PRO A 115 -6.77 -1.88 7.10
C PRO A 115 -7.81 -1.31 8.07
N LEU A 116 -8.51 -2.21 8.77
CA LEU A 116 -9.48 -1.84 9.78
C LEU A 116 -8.80 -0.99 10.86
N PRO A 117 -9.47 0.07 11.37
CA PRO A 117 -8.93 0.83 12.49
C PRO A 117 -8.72 -0.13 13.66
N THR A 118 -7.50 -0.15 14.20
CA THR A 118 -7.20 -0.85 15.45
C THR A 118 -8.21 -0.38 16.49
N PRO A 119 -9.00 -1.27 17.11
CA PRO A 119 -9.95 -0.84 18.13
C PRO A 119 -9.17 -0.06 19.20
N ALA A 120 -9.69 1.12 19.56
CA ALA A 120 -9.09 1.90 20.63
C ALA A 120 -8.95 1.00 21.86
N GLU A 121 -7.76 0.96 22.45
CA GLU A 121 -7.52 0.23 23.69
C GLU A 121 -8.53 0.73 24.72
N ALA A 122 -9.54 -0.10 25.00
CA ALA A 122 -10.51 0.22 26.03
C ALA A 122 -9.72 0.37 27.34
N PRO A 123 -9.89 1.47 28.10
CA PRO A 123 -9.27 1.61 29.41
C PRO A 123 -9.97 0.65 30.36
N GLY A 124 -9.44 -0.56 30.40
CA GLY A 124 -10.06 -1.71 31.05
C GLY A 124 -9.23 -2.93 30.70
N ALA A 125 -8.03 -3.00 31.27
CA ALA A 125 -7.20 -4.19 31.24
C ALA A 125 -8.04 -5.38 31.73
N MET A 126 -8.55 -6.20 30.81
CA MET A 126 -8.94 -7.55 31.15
C MET A 126 -7.65 -8.27 31.53
N PRO A 127 -7.59 -8.94 32.69
CA PRO A 127 -6.45 -9.77 33.03
C PRO A 127 -6.30 -10.82 31.91
N GLU A 128 -5.06 -10.99 31.44
CA GLU A 128 -4.64 -11.99 30.47
C GLU A 128 -5.45 -13.27 30.60
N GLN A 129 -6.47 -13.44 29.76
CA GLN A 129 -7.15 -14.71 29.62
C GLN A 129 -6.19 -15.59 28.84
N GLN A 130 -5.34 -16.31 29.57
CA GLN A 130 -4.53 -17.39 29.03
C GLN A 130 -5.47 -18.34 28.29
N LEU A 131 -5.44 -18.25 26.96
CA LEU A 131 -6.05 -19.23 26.07
C LEU A 131 -5.27 -20.54 26.26
N VAL A 132 -5.68 -21.33 27.25
CA VAL A 132 -5.26 -22.72 27.38
C VAL A 132 -5.83 -23.44 26.17
N LEU A 133 -4.98 -23.61 25.16
CA LEU A 133 -5.31 -24.40 23.98
C LEU A 133 -5.80 -25.77 24.45
N ASN A 134 -7.09 -25.98 24.19
CA ASN A 134 -7.91 -27.11 24.59
C ASN A 134 -7.12 -28.45 24.56
N PRO A 135 -7.15 -29.28 25.63
CA PRO A 135 -6.43 -30.56 25.69
C PRO A 135 -6.76 -31.54 24.56
N LEU A 136 -7.86 -31.32 23.84
CA LEU A 136 -8.20 -32.05 22.60
C LEU A 136 -7.17 -31.86 21.48
N VAL A 137 -6.49 -30.71 21.39
CA VAL A 137 -5.44 -30.46 20.39
C VAL A 137 -4.17 -31.29 20.68
N ALA A 138 -3.92 -31.61 21.95
CA ALA A 138 -2.84 -32.53 22.33
C ALA A 138 -3.18 -33.98 21.97
N LEU A 139 -4.44 -34.39 22.14
CA LEU A 139 -4.94 -35.71 21.72
C LEU A 139 -4.89 -35.89 20.20
N LEU A 140 -5.30 -34.89 19.43
CA LEU A 140 -5.21 -34.92 17.96
C LEU A 140 -3.76 -35.01 17.46
N ARG A 141 -2.83 -34.26 18.07
CA ARG A 141 -1.39 -34.38 17.76
C ARG A 141 -0.83 -35.78 18.08
N ARG A 142 -1.29 -36.40 19.17
CA ARG A 142 -0.88 -37.76 19.55
C ARG A 142 -1.41 -38.80 18.57
N CYS A 143 -2.65 -38.66 18.10
CA CYS A 143 -3.20 -39.56 17.07
C CYS A 143 -2.50 -39.36 15.71
N TRP A 144 -2.12 -38.13 15.37
CA TRP A 144 -1.43 -37.84 14.10
C TRP A 144 -0.01 -38.43 14.04
N ARG A 145 0.71 -38.45 15.16
CA ARG A 145 2.05 -39.07 15.29
C ARG A 145 2.03 -40.60 15.36
N ALA A 146 0.86 -41.22 15.58
CA ALA A 146 0.73 -42.68 15.62
C ALA A 146 0.48 -43.31 14.24
N SER A 147 0.38 -42.48 13.18
CA SER A 147 0.06 -42.91 11.83
C SER A 147 1.22 -42.72 10.84
N GLU A 148 2.47 -42.79 11.30
CA GLU A 148 3.61 -43.14 10.45
C GLU A 148 3.68 -44.68 10.36
N PRO A 149 3.20 -45.31 9.28
CA PRO A 149 3.42 -46.73 9.07
C PRO A 149 4.90 -46.98 8.83
N ASP A 150 5.46 -47.85 9.66
CA ASP A 150 6.77 -48.49 9.48
C ASP A 150 6.81 -49.12 8.08
N LEU A 151 7.43 -48.44 7.11
CA LEU A 151 7.79 -49.04 5.83
C LEU A 151 9.03 -49.92 6.06
N SER A 152 8.83 -51.05 6.73
CA SER A 152 9.80 -52.14 6.78
C SER A 152 9.70 -52.96 5.49
N VAL A 153 10.61 -52.66 4.57
CA VAL A 153 11.14 -53.47 3.46
C VAL A 153 10.76 -54.95 3.45
N ILE A 154 10.29 -55.47 2.31
CA ILE A 154 10.65 -56.82 1.83
C ILE A 154 10.90 -56.76 0.31
N ARG A 155 11.99 -57.42 -0.11
CA ARG A 155 12.42 -57.68 -1.50
C ARG A 155 11.40 -58.47 -2.30
#